data_AF-A0A8J6TIJ9-F1
#
_entry.id   AF-A0A8J6TIJ9-F1
#
_cell.length_a   1.000
_cell.length_b   1.000
_cell.length_c   1.000
_cell.angle_alpha   90.00
_cell.angle_beta   90.00
_cell.angle_gamma   90.00
#
_symmetry.space_group_name_H-M   'P 1'
#
loop_
_entity.id
_entity.type
_entity.pdbx_description
1 polymer ?
#
loop_
_entity_poly.entity_id
_entity_poly.type
_entity_poly.pdbx_seq_one_letter_code
_entity_poly.pdbx_strand_id
1 'polypeptide(L)' 'MALALLHHSFGEFYRRGKTMVGLGVDAGSLTGALDLYKKAGMSIFSKFDKYAKEIRAGEEISLQSIKE' A
#
# COMPACT_ATOMS: atom_id res chain seq x y z
N MET A 1 11.52 -12.25 2.58
CA MET A 1 11.55 -12.02 1.12
C MET A 1 11.11 -10.61 0.74
N ALA A 2 9.92 -10.14 1.13
CA ALA A 2 9.43 -8.80 0.77
C ALA A 2 10.36 -7.63 1.21
N LEU A 3 10.95 -7.70 2.41
CA LEU A 3 11.87 -6.67 2.91
C LEU A 3 13.14 -6.54 2.05
N ALA A 4 13.72 -7.66 1.60
CA ALA A 4 14.90 -7.65 0.75
C ALA A 4 14.61 -7.02 -0.62
N LEU A 5 13.41 -7.28 -1.17
CA LEU A 5 12.98 -6.68 -2.43
C LEU A 5 12.76 -5.16 -2.28
N LEU A 6 12.20 -4.71 -1.16
CA LEU A 6 12.05 -3.28 -0.86
C LEU A 6 13.42 -2.59 -0.78
N HIS A 7 14.37 -3.15 -0.03
CA HIS A 7 15.71 -2.58 0.06
C HIS A 7 16.44 -2.56 -1.29
N HIS A 8 16.33 -3.63 -2.07
CA HIS A 8 16.90 -3.66 -3.42
C HIS A 8 16.30 -2.56 -4.30
N SER A 9 14.97 -2.42 -4.28
CA SER A 9 14.27 -1.38 -5.04
C SER A 9 14.69 0.03 -4.60
N PHE A 10 14.81 0.28 -3.29
CA PHE A 10 15.26 1.57 -2.75
C PHE A 10 16.70 1.89 -3.19
N GLY A 11 17.59 0.90 -3.21
CA GLY A 11 18.95 1.05 -3.70
C GLY A 11 19.01 1.41 -5.20
N GLU A 12 18.16 0.79 -6.02
CA GLU A 12 18.02 1.13 -7.44
C GLU A 12 17.50 2.56 -7.64
N PHE A 13 16.50 2.98 -6.87
CA PHE A 13 15.97 4.35 -6.91
C PHE A 13 17.03 5.39 -6.52
N TYR A 14 17.79 5.10 -5.46
CA TYR A 14 18.87 5.98 -5.01
C TYR A 14 19.97 6.13 -6.07
N ARG A 15 20.37 5.02 -6.72
CA ARG A 15 21.36 5.06 -7.82
C ARG A 15 20.89 5.91 -9.00
N ARG A 16 19.58 6.00 -9.22
CA ARG A 16 18.95 6.85 -10.26
C ARG A 16 18.68 8.28 -9.78
N GLY A 17 19.21 8.69 -8.63
CA GLY A 17 19.06 10.04 -8.07
C GLY A 17 17.69 10.31 -7.45
N LYS A 18 16.87 9.27 -7.19
CA LYS A 18 15.59 9.42 -6.49
C LYS A 18 15.81 9.19 -5.00
N THR A 19 15.71 10.27 -4.23
CA THR A 19 15.96 10.27 -2.78
C THR A 19 14.71 10.02 -1.93
N MET A 20 13.52 10.01 -2.56
CA MET A 20 12.25 9.74 -1.90
C MET A 20 11.44 8.72 -2.69
N VAL A 21 10.79 7.82 -1.96
CA VAL A 21 9.91 6.77 -2.48
C VAL A 21 8.67 6.68 -1.59
N GLY A 22 7.51 6.54 -2.21
CA GLY A 22 6.23 6.38 -1.53
C GLY A 22 5.45 5.22 -2.12
N LEU A 23 4.62 4.59 -1.29
CA LEU A 23 3.69 3.55 -1.72
C LEU A 23 2.30 3.85 -1.15
N GLY A 24 1.28 3.69 -1.97
CA GLY A 24 -0.11 3.71 -1.52
C GLY A 24 -0.55 2.29 -1.21
N VAL A 25 -0.90 2.03 0.04
CA VAL A 25 -1.49 0.75 0.46
C VAL A 25 -2.83 0.98 1.09
N ASP A 26 -3.75 0.05 0.89
CA ASP A 26 -4.99 0.04 1.64
C ASP A 26 -4.68 -0.41 3.08
N ALA A 27 -4.78 0.52 4.03
CA ALA A 27 -4.52 0.26 5.44
C ALA A 27 -5.48 -0.79 6.04
N GLY A 28 -6.61 -1.05 5.38
CA GLY A 28 -7.57 -2.10 5.75
C GLY A 28 -7.14 -3.51 5.39
N SER A 29 -6.05 -3.68 4.61
CA SER A 29 -5.47 -5.00 4.38
C SER A 29 -4.86 -5.52 5.70
N LEU A 30 -5.61 -6.41 6.34
CA LEU A 30 -5.43 -7.07 7.65
C LEU A 30 -4.13 -7.91 7.78
N THR A 31 -3.09 -7.62 7.00
CA THR A 31 -1.92 -8.50 6.80
C THR A 31 -0.65 -8.02 7.49
N GLY A 32 -0.71 -6.98 8.33
CA GLY A 32 0.48 -6.47 9.01
C GLY A 32 1.46 -5.75 8.08
N ALA A 33 1.01 -5.35 6.88
CA ALA A 33 1.83 -4.67 5.88
C ALA A 33 2.48 -3.39 6.45
N LEU A 34 1.79 -2.68 7.36
CA LEU A 34 2.33 -1.49 8.01
C LEU A 34 3.62 -1.78 8.79
N ASP A 35 3.71 -2.91 9.49
CA ASP A 35 4.90 -3.28 10.26
C ASP A 35 6.08 -3.65 9.34
N LEU A 36 5.79 -4.32 8.22
CA LEU A 36 6.78 -4.61 7.17
C LEU A 36 7.38 -3.32 6.59
N TYR A 37 6.54 -2.32 6.26
CA TYR A 37 7.01 -1.06 5.68
C TYR A 37 7.81 -0.24 6.70
N LYS A 38 7.39 -0.24 7.98
CA LYS A 38 8.17 0.36 9.07
C LYS A 38 9.54 -0.29 9.21
N LYS A 39 9.61 -1.62 9.18
CA LYS A 39 10.87 -2.38 9.19
C LYS A 39 11.77 -2.07 7.98
N ALA A 40 11.18 -1.69 6.84
CA ALA A 40 11.93 -1.23 5.67
C ALA A 40 12.44 0.23 5.77
N GLY A 41 12.14 0.93 6.87
CA GLY A 41 12.52 2.33 7.10
C GLY A 41 11.50 3.36 6.59
N MET A 42 10.29 2.93 6.24
CA MET A 42 9.24 3.83 5.78
C MET A 42 8.39 4.37 6.93
N SER A 43 7.82 5.55 6.73
CA SER A 43 6.87 6.19 7.64
C SER A 43 5.59 6.57 6.90
N ILE A 44 4.51 6.79 7.66
CA ILE A 44 3.24 7.25 7.09
C ILE A 44 3.43 8.73 6.72
N PHE A 45 3.45 9.01 5.42
CA PHE A 45 3.48 10.39 4.91
C PHE A 45 2.07 10.98 4.78
N SER A 46 1.10 10.18 4.39
CA SER A 46 -0.29 10.60 4.22
C SER A 46 -1.24 9.44 4.55
N LYS A 47 -2.37 9.77 5.17
CA LYS A 47 -3.45 8.84 5.51
C LYS A 47 -4.74 9.36 4.90
N PHE A 48 -5.42 8.51 4.16
CA PHE A 48 -6.74 8.81 3.59
C PHE A 48 -7.75 7.83 4.17
N ASP A 49 -8.85 8.37 4.67
CA ASP A 49 -9.99 7.57 5.11
C ASP A 49 -10.99 7.49 3.96
N LYS A 50 -11.28 6.26 3.50
CA LYS A 50 -12.24 6.01 2.42
C LYS A 50 -13.63 5.88 3.03
N TYR A 51 -14.54 6.76 2.61
CA TYR A 51 -15.95 6.68 2.99
C TYR A 51 -16.76 6.25 1.77
N ALA A 52 -17.68 5.31 1.98
CA ALA A 52 -18.66 4.91 0.98
C ALA A 52 -20.06 5.24 1.52
N LYS A 53 -20.93 5.74 0.64
CA LYS A 53 -22.35 5.90 0.91
C LYS A 53 -23.12 5.11 -0.12
N GLU A 54 -23.95 4.20 0.35
CA GLU A 54 -24.90 3.52 -0.51
C GLU A 54 -25.96 4.52 -0.97
N ILE A 55 -26.02 4.76 -2.28
CA ILE A 55 -26.99 5.68 -2.90
C ILE A 55 -28.28 4.95 -3.29
N ARG A 56 -28.16 3.66 -3.64
CA ARG A 56 -29.29 2.79 -4.00
C ARG A 56 -28.89 1.34 -3.73
N ALA A 57 -29.79 0.59 -3.09
CA ALA A 57 -29.61 -0.84 -2.89
C ALA A 57 -29.56 -1.60 -4.22
N GLY A 58 -28.66 -2.58 -4.28
CA GLY A 58 -28.44 -3.43 -5.44
C GLY A 58 -27.14 -4.23 -5.29
N GLU A 59 -26.91 -5.17 -6.21
CA GLU A 59 -25.64 -5.87 -6.27
C GLU A 59 -24.52 -4.92 -6.67
N GLU A 60 -23.42 -5.02 -5.93
CA GLU A 60 -22.23 -4.20 -6.12
C GLU A 60 -21.45 -4.77 -7.32
N ILE A 61 -21.40 -4.01 -8.41
CA ILE A 61 -20.79 -4.44 -9.68
C ILE A 61 -19.33 -3.97 -9.84
N SER A 62 -18.79 -3.24 -8.85
CA SER A 62 -17.47 -2.61 -8.93
C SER A 62 -16.37 -3.46 -8.29
N LEU A 63 -16.70 -4.33 -7.33
CA LEU A 63 -15.76 -5.28 -6.75
C LEU A 63 -15.47 -6.39 -7.75
N GLN A 64 -14.32 -6.30 -8.41
CA GLN A 64 -13.63 -7.47 -8.92
C GLN A 64 -13.16 -8.27 -7.71
N SER A 65 -14.02 -9.18 -7.24
CA SER A 65 -13.69 -10.09 -6.15
C SER A 65 -12.40 -10.83 -6.51
N ILE A 66 -11.34 -10.62 -5.72
CA ILE A 66 -10.14 -11.45 -5.81
C ILE A 66 -10.54 -12.82 -5.27
N LYS A 67 -10.84 -13.76 -6.17
CA LYS A 67 -11.01 -15.17 -5.81
C LYS A 67 -9.67 -15.70 -5.34
N GLU A 68 -9.65 -16.24 -4.12
CA GLU A 68 -8.61 -17.16 -3.64
C GLU A 68 -8.60 -18.47 -4.45
#